data_AF-A0A5A7P4V9-F1
#
_entry.id   AF-A0A5A7P4V9-F1
#
_cell.length_a   1.000
_cell.length_b   1.000
_cell.length_c   1.000
_cell.angle_alpha   90.00
_cell.angle_beta   90.00
_cell.angle_gamma   90.00
#
_symmetry.space_group_name_H-M   'P 1'
#
loop_
_entity.id
_entity.type
_entity.pdbx_description
1 polymer ?
#
loop_
_entity_poly.entity_id
_entity_poly.type
_entity_poly.pdbx_seq_one_letter_code
_entity_poly.pdbx_strand_id
1 'polypeptide(L)'
;MGLKGEERDVERTSAGVVLVEPKPNKGLASKAVDWLEWAFVKIMHDSKAPLHYLSGNFAPVDETSPLADLPVIGHLPECLNGEFVRVGPNAKFAPVAGYHWFDGDGMIHGMRIKDGKATYVSRFVKTSRLKQEEYFGGSKFMKIGDLKGVFGLVTVYMQMLRFKLNVLDNSYGIGTANTALVYHNGNLLALSEADKPYAIKVLEDGDLQTIGLLDYDKRLSHSFTAHPKVDPVTGEMFTFGYSQTPPYVTYRVISKEGVMQDPVPITIAAPIMMHDFAITENYAIFMDLPLYFRPKEMVKEKKLAYSFDPTKKARFGILPRYAKNELLIRWFELSNCFIFHNANAWEEGDEVVLITCRLQNPDLDQVNGSVEGKLEHFTNELYEMRFNLKNGLASQKRLSVSAVDFPRVNESYTGRKQRYVYGTILDEIAKVTGIIKFDLHEKPETEKEKLKVGGNVSGIFDLGPGRFGSEAIFVPRQPGTTSEEDDGYLIFFVHDEKTGKSAVNVIDAKTMSPEPVAIVELPKRVPYGFHAFFVTEEQLEEQAKL
;
A
#
# COMPACT_ATOMS: atom_id res chain seq x y z
N MET A 1 -34.03 -22.53 -3.14
CA MET A 1 -34.97 -21.42 -3.37
C MET A 1 -34.16 -20.13 -3.33
N GLY A 2 -33.96 -19.51 -4.48
CA GLY A 2 -33.14 -18.30 -4.61
C GLY A 2 -33.86 -17.09 -4.02
N LEU A 3 -33.25 -16.47 -3.02
CA LEU A 3 -33.57 -15.11 -2.64
C LEU A 3 -32.98 -14.21 -3.72
N LYS A 4 -33.83 -13.75 -4.66
CA LYS A 4 -33.55 -12.52 -5.40
C LYS A 4 -33.49 -11.42 -4.35
N GLY A 5 -32.28 -10.99 -3.98
CA GLY A 5 -32.11 -9.77 -3.20
C GLY A 5 -32.65 -8.61 -4.02
N GLU A 6 -33.53 -7.80 -3.44
CA GLU A 6 -33.86 -6.48 -3.99
C GLU A 6 -32.53 -5.73 -4.20
N GLU A 7 -32.25 -5.34 -5.44
CA GLU A 7 -31.18 -4.40 -5.72
C GLU A 7 -31.52 -3.11 -4.98
N ARG A 8 -30.76 -2.81 -3.92
CA ARG A 8 -30.81 -1.48 -3.30
C ARG A 8 -30.28 -0.50 -4.34
N ASP A 9 -31.13 0.40 -4.83
CA ASP A 9 -30.68 1.58 -5.54
C ASP A 9 -29.80 2.37 -4.57
N VAL A 10 -28.50 2.41 -4.86
CA VAL A 10 -27.53 3.15 -4.07
C VAL A 10 -27.35 4.52 -4.68
N GLU A 11 -27.35 5.56 -3.84
CA GLU A 11 -27.12 6.93 -4.29
C GLU A 11 -25.70 7.09 -4.85
N ARG A 12 -25.60 7.79 -5.97
CA ARG A 12 -24.34 8.04 -6.68
C ARG A 12 -24.18 9.52 -6.97
N THR A 13 -22.95 9.99 -6.97
CA THR A 13 -22.63 11.30 -7.53
C THR A 13 -22.81 11.28 -9.05
N SER A 14 -22.82 12.47 -9.67
CA SER A 14 -22.79 12.61 -11.14
C SER A 14 -21.59 11.91 -11.78
N ALA A 15 -20.49 11.77 -11.05
CA ALA A 15 -19.27 11.07 -11.47
C ALA A 15 -19.30 9.55 -11.20
N GLY A 16 -20.45 8.98 -10.81
CA GLY A 16 -20.62 7.54 -10.62
C GLY A 16 -20.07 6.99 -9.30
N VAL A 17 -19.55 7.84 -8.41
CA VAL A 17 -19.06 7.46 -7.07
C VAL A 17 -20.24 7.11 -6.18
N VAL A 18 -20.18 5.93 -5.55
CA VAL A 18 -21.22 5.41 -4.65
C VAL A 18 -21.11 6.08 -3.28
N LEU A 19 -22.18 6.72 -2.83
CA LEU A 19 -22.24 7.26 -1.47
C LEU A 19 -22.35 6.12 -0.46
N VAL A 20 -21.46 6.13 0.53
CA VAL A 20 -21.34 5.04 1.50
C VAL A 20 -22.23 5.30 2.70
N GLU A 21 -23.40 4.67 2.70
CA GLU A 21 -24.40 4.76 3.78
C GLU A 21 -24.76 3.37 4.35
N PRO A 22 -23.89 2.80 5.19
CA PRO A 22 -24.14 1.52 5.81
C PRO A 22 -25.30 1.61 6.82
N LYS A 23 -26.06 0.52 6.98
CA LYS A 23 -27.22 0.44 7.89
C LYS A 23 -26.97 -0.55 9.06
N PRO A 24 -26.04 -0.25 9.99
CA PRO A 24 -25.82 -1.09 11.17
C PRO A 24 -27.00 -1.03 12.16
N ASN A 25 -27.08 -1.99 13.08
CA ASN A 25 -28.18 -2.09 14.05
C ASN A 25 -27.69 -2.25 15.51
N LYS A 26 -28.11 -1.35 16.40
CA LYS A 26 -27.83 -1.34 17.87
C LYS A 26 -28.84 -2.10 18.75
N GLY A 27 -29.67 -2.95 18.16
CA GLY A 27 -30.73 -3.68 18.84
C GLY A 27 -30.24 -4.72 19.86
N LEU A 28 -31.18 -5.49 20.42
CA LEU A 28 -30.88 -6.53 21.41
C LEU A 28 -29.86 -7.57 20.92
N ALA A 29 -29.92 -7.93 19.63
CA ALA A 29 -28.96 -8.84 19.00
C ALA A 29 -27.52 -8.31 19.09
N SER A 30 -27.29 -7.02 18.81
CA SER A 30 -25.97 -6.39 18.96
C SER A 30 -25.46 -6.51 20.40
N LYS A 31 -26.30 -6.16 21.38
CA LYS A 31 -25.92 -6.22 22.79
C LYS A 31 -25.58 -7.64 23.25
N ALA A 32 -26.33 -8.63 22.79
CA ALA A 32 -26.08 -10.03 23.10
C ALA A 32 -24.75 -10.52 22.51
N VAL A 33 -24.48 -10.17 21.24
CA VAL A 33 -23.22 -10.53 20.56
C VAL A 33 -22.03 -9.83 21.24
N ASP A 34 -22.18 -8.56 21.61
CA ASP A 34 -21.13 -7.81 22.32
C ASP A 34 -20.83 -8.39 23.70
N TRP A 35 -21.85 -8.84 24.44
CA TRP A 35 -21.67 -9.52 25.72
C TRP A 35 -20.94 -10.86 25.56
N LEU A 36 -21.27 -11.63 24.52
CA LEU A 36 -20.58 -12.87 24.19
C LEU A 36 -19.12 -12.62 23.84
N GLU A 37 -18.83 -11.62 23.00
CA GLU A 37 -17.45 -11.24 22.66
C GLU A 37 -16.67 -10.85 23.91
N TRP A 38 -17.23 -9.99 24.75
CA TRP A 38 -16.62 -9.58 26.01
C TRP A 38 -16.26 -10.78 26.90
N ALA A 39 -17.18 -11.75 27.03
CA ALA A 39 -16.93 -12.95 27.83
C ALA A 39 -15.77 -13.78 27.25
N PHE A 40 -15.74 -13.96 25.93
CA PHE A 40 -14.67 -14.68 25.26
C PHE A 40 -13.31 -13.97 25.36
N VAL A 41 -13.27 -12.67 25.12
CA VAL A 41 -12.06 -11.84 25.26
C VAL A 41 -11.52 -11.95 26.68
N LYS A 42 -12.37 -11.81 27.70
CA LYS A 42 -11.97 -11.89 29.10
C LYS A 42 -11.36 -13.25 29.50
N ILE A 43 -11.80 -14.33 28.85
CA ILE A 43 -11.34 -15.69 29.15
C ILE A 43 -10.09 -16.07 28.34
N MET A 44 -10.01 -15.62 27.08
CA MET A 44 -9.06 -16.16 26.09
C MET A 44 -7.97 -15.18 25.67
N HIS A 45 -8.09 -13.88 25.97
CA HIS A 45 -7.12 -12.86 25.59
C HIS A 45 -6.42 -12.26 26.83
N ASP A 46 -5.09 -12.11 26.74
CA ASP A 46 -4.31 -11.46 27.79
C ASP A 46 -4.31 -9.94 27.60
N SER A 47 -5.20 -9.26 28.31
CA SER A 47 -5.29 -7.79 28.32
C SER A 47 -4.03 -7.06 28.81
N LYS A 48 -3.06 -7.77 29.42
CA LYS A 48 -1.79 -7.19 29.85
C LYS A 48 -0.72 -7.24 28.77
N ALA A 49 -0.94 -7.98 27.69
CA ALA A 49 0.00 -8.04 26.58
C ALA A 49 0.12 -6.64 25.94
N PRO A 50 1.35 -6.15 25.68
CA PRO A 50 1.53 -4.82 25.11
C PRO A 50 1.03 -4.78 23.66
N LEU A 51 0.26 -3.75 23.33
CA LEU A 51 -0.12 -3.44 21.94
C LEU A 51 0.95 -2.53 21.32
N HIS A 52 2.07 -3.13 20.91
CA HIS A 52 3.25 -2.42 20.39
C HIS A 52 2.90 -1.39 19.31
N TYR A 53 2.05 -1.76 18.35
CA TYR A 53 1.61 -0.92 17.24
C TYR A 53 0.59 0.17 17.61
N LEU A 54 0.40 0.45 18.89
CA LEU A 54 -0.35 1.60 19.39
C LEU A 54 0.51 2.47 20.32
N SER A 55 1.84 2.26 20.32
CA SER A 55 2.80 2.95 21.17
C SER A 55 3.85 3.71 20.35
N GLY A 56 4.54 4.67 20.98
CA GLY A 56 5.55 5.49 20.29
C GLY A 56 4.96 6.24 19.09
N ASN A 57 5.68 6.22 17.96
CA ASN A 57 5.21 6.82 16.71
C ASN A 57 4.20 5.95 15.94
N PHE A 58 3.85 4.75 16.42
CA PHE A 58 2.68 4.01 15.92
C PHE A 58 1.37 4.46 16.56
N ALA A 59 1.43 5.21 17.67
CA ALA A 59 0.23 5.62 18.38
C ALA A 59 -0.68 6.48 17.48
N PRO A 60 -2.02 6.32 17.58
CA PRO A 60 -2.95 7.05 16.73
C PRO A 60 -2.89 8.56 17.02
N VAL A 61 -3.30 9.35 16.02
CA VAL A 61 -3.47 10.80 16.10
C VAL A 61 -4.88 11.21 15.68
N ASP A 62 -5.29 12.41 16.12
CA ASP A 62 -6.54 13.05 15.72
C ASP A 62 -6.42 13.75 14.37
N GLU A 63 -7.58 14.02 13.74
CA GLU A 63 -7.67 14.81 12.53
C GLU A 63 -7.19 16.25 12.75
N THR A 64 -6.56 16.81 11.74
CA THR A 64 -6.09 18.19 11.73
C THR A 64 -6.66 18.86 10.50
N SER A 65 -7.47 19.90 10.70
CA SER A 65 -7.92 20.76 9.60
C SER A 65 -6.75 21.50 8.95
N PRO A 66 -6.91 22.02 7.73
CA PRO A 66 -5.83 22.71 7.03
C PRO A 66 -5.14 23.77 7.90
N LEU A 67 -3.82 23.65 8.05
CA LEU A 67 -2.95 24.59 8.75
C LEU A 67 -1.96 25.17 7.75
N ALA A 68 -2.25 26.40 7.31
CA ALA A 68 -1.49 27.12 6.29
C ALA A 68 -0.20 27.76 6.83
N ASP A 69 0.61 28.28 5.92
CA ASP A 69 1.83 29.06 6.18
C ASP A 69 2.83 28.33 7.09
N LEU A 70 3.06 27.04 6.81
CA LEU A 70 4.02 26.24 7.56
C LEU A 70 5.44 26.79 7.45
N PRO A 71 6.27 26.72 8.51
CA PRO A 71 7.66 27.12 8.45
C PRO A 71 8.45 26.29 7.44
N VAL A 72 9.10 26.95 6.49
CA VAL A 72 9.98 26.34 5.48
C VAL A 72 11.41 26.79 5.73
N ILE A 73 12.31 25.82 5.92
CA ILE A 73 13.76 26.03 5.93
C ILE A 73 14.28 25.63 4.55
N GLY A 74 15.04 26.50 3.88
CA GLY A 74 15.46 26.30 2.49
C GLY A 74 14.44 26.88 1.50
N HIS A 75 14.18 26.18 0.39
CA HIS A 75 13.18 26.58 -0.59
C HIS A 75 12.45 25.38 -1.18
N LEU A 76 11.12 25.48 -1.33
CA LEU A 76 10.34 24.46 -2.04
C LEU A 76 10.50 24.67 -3.55
N PRO A 77 11.02 23.69 -4.32
CA PRO A 77 11.16 23.80 -5.77
C PRO A 77 9.83 24.01 -6.49
N GLU A 78 9.84 24.76 -7.60
CA GLU A 78 8.63 25.10 -8.37
C GLU A 78 7.86 23.88 -8.91
N CYS A 79 8.56 22.79 -9.22
CA CYS A 79 7.93 21.55 -9.68
C CYS A 79 7.13 20.84 -8.57
N LEU A 80 7.39 21.17 -7.29
CA LEU A 80 6.55 20.75 -6.18
C LEU A 80 5.35 21.70 -6.09
N ASN A 81 4.42 21.57 -7.02
CA ASN A 81 3.14 22.29 -7.01
C ASN A 81 2.00 21.28 -7.15
N GLY A 82 1.25 21.08 -6.07
CA GLY A 82 0.38 19.92 -5.93
C GLY A 82 0.06 19.57 -4.47
N GLU A 83 -0.30 18.32 -4.23
CA GLU A 83 -0.59 17.76 -2.91
C GLU A 83 0.28 16.52 -2.68
N PHE A 84 1.20 16.60 -1.70
CA PHE A 84 1.93 15.44 -1.24
C PHE A 84 1.13 14.72 -0.16
N VAL A 85 0.70 13.49 -0.45
CA VAL A 85 -0.14 12.69 0.44
C VAL A 85 0.54 11.39 0.84
N ARG A 86 0.26 10.92 2.06
CA ARG A 86 0.60 9.56 2.49
C ARG A 86 -0.51 8.99 3.33
N VAL A 87 -0.92 7.77 3.00
CA VAL A 87 -1.90 7.02 3.79
C VAL A 87 -1.19 6.03 4.72
N GLY A 88 -1.81 5.78 5.87
CA GLY A 88 -1.35 4.77 6.80
C GLY A 88 -2.44 4.37 7.79
N PRO A 89 -2.14 3.36 8.62
CA PRO A 89 -3.06 2.86 9.62
C PRO A 89 -3.08 3.78 10.84
N ASN A 90 -4.28 4.18 11.25
CA ASN A 90 -4.49 4.99 12.45
C ASN A 90 -5.79 4.50 13.11
N ALA A 91 -5.70 3.83 14.27
CA ALA A 91 -6.89 3.31 14.93
C ALA A 91 -7.76 4.45 15.46
N LYS A 92 -8.99 4.63 14.94
CA LYS A 92 -9.92 5.64 15.50
C LYS A 92 -10.40 5.26 16.89
N PHE A 93 -10.65 3.98 17.10
CA PHE A 93 -11.12 3.42 18.37
C PHE A 93 -10.13 2.38 18.89
N ALA A 94 -10.02 2.28 20.21
CA ALA A 94 -9.21 1.24 20.83
C ALA A 94 -9.69 -0.16 20.38
N PRO A 95 -8.77 -1.08 20.05
CA PRO A 95 -9.12 -2.46 19.72
C PRO A 95 -9.75 -3.17 20.91
N VAL A 96 -10.59 -4.16 20.65
CA VAL A 96 -11.20 -5.00 21.69
C VAL A 96 -10.18 -5.94 22.33
N ALA A 97 -9.24 -6.45 21.52
CA ALA A 97 -8.22 -7.39 21.95
C ALA A 97 -6.89 -7.12 21.22
N GLY A 98 -6.53 -7.94 20.23
CA GLY A 98 -5.27 -7.81 19.50
C GLY A 98 -5.29 -6.67 18.48
N TYR A 99 -4.10 -6.22 18.10
CA TYR A 99 -3.92 -5.20 17.08
C TYR A 99 -2.61 -5.39 16.33
N HIS A 100 -2.69 -5.52 15.01
CA HIS A 100 -1.55 -5.48 14.11
C HIS A 100 -1.45 -4.10 13.45
N TRP A 101 -0.25 -3.70 13.01
CA TRP A 101 -0.06 -2.41 12.34
C TRP A 101 -1.01 -2.22 11.16
N PHE A 102 -1.27 -3.28 10.39
CA PHE A 102 -2.13 -3.23 9.19
C PHE A 102 -3.62 -3.03 9.49
N ASP A 103 -4.04 -3.10 10.77
CA ASP A 103 -5.47 -3.07 11.16
C ASP A 103 -6.09 -1.68 11.25
N GLY A 104 -5.27 -0.64 11.33
CA GLY A 104 -5.73 0.72 11.58
C GLY A 104 -6.58 1.28 10.45
N ASP A 105 -7.54 2.14 10.79
CA ASP A 105 -8.34 2.85 9.80
C ASP A 105 -7.43 3.75 8.95
N GLY A 106 -7.72 3.88 7.66
CA GLY A 106 -6.91 4.70 6.77
C GLY A 106 -6.97 6.17 7.17
N MET A 107 -5.82 6.75 7.47
CA MET A 107 -5.66 8.19 7.66
C MET A 107 -4.66 8.73 6.66
N ILE A 108 -5.07 9.77 5.94
CA ILE A 108 -4.23 10.48 4.98
C ILE A 108 -3.64 11.69 5.69
N HIS A 109 -2.33 11.83 5.59
CA HIS A 109 -1.60 13.05 5.91
C HIS A 109 -1.25 13.73 4.59
N GLY A 110 -1.63 14.99 4.46
CA GLY A 110 -1.43 15.80 3.26
C GLY A 110 -0.55 17.03 3.54
N MET A 111 0.23 17.42 2.55
CA MET A 111 0.88 18.71 2.46
C MET A 111 0.62 19.32 1.10
N ARG A 112 -0.30 20.29 1.07
CA ARG A 112 -0.53 21.15 -0.11
C ARG A 112 0.69 22.01 -0.30
N ILE A 113 1.25 22.02 -1.50
CA ILE A 113 2.34 22.91 -1.88
C ILE A 113 1.86 23.76 -3.05
N LYS A 114 1.86 25.08 -2.87
CA LYS A 114 1.46 26.03 -3.91
C LYS A 114 2.23 27.33 -3.75
N ASP A 115 2.83 27.81 -4.84
CA ASP A 115 3.60 29.06 -4.89
C ASP A 115 4.67 29.16 -3.78
N GLY A 116 5.37 28.04 -3.52
CA GLY A 116 6.41 27.95 -2.49
C GLY A 116 5.92 27.96 -1.04
N LYS A 117 4.59 27.87 -0.82
CA LYS A 117 3.97 27.76 0.51
C LYS A 117 3.47 26.35 0.75
N ALA A 118 3.40 25.96 2.02
CA ALA A 118 2.91 24.66 2.45
C ALA A 118 1.74 24.77 3.44
N THR A 119 0.76 23.89 3.29
CA THR A 119 -0.40 23.73 4.20
C THR A 119 -0.53 22.26 4.60
N TYR A 120 -0.65 21.96 5.89
CA TYR A 120 -0.77 20.59 6.40
C TYR A 120 -2.21 20.21 6.74
N VAL A 121 -2.57 18.96 6.47
CA VAL A 121 -3.88 18.37 6.81
C VAL A 121 -3.73 16.92 7.27
N SER A 122 -4.65 16.45 8.11
CA SER A 122 -4.87 15.01 8.31
C SER A 122 -6.36 14.65 8.44
N ARG A 123 -6.79 13.64 7.68
CA ARG A 123 -8.19 13.19 7.60
C ARG A 123 -8.27 11.67 7.54
N PHE A 124 -9.25 11.10 8.24
CA PHE A 124 -9.60 9.70 8.04
C PHE A 124 -10.30 9.52 6.70
N VAL A 125 -10.00 8.41 6.01
CA VAL A 125 -10.84 7.91 4.93
C VAL A 125 -12.14 7.41 5.54
N LYS A 126 -13.27 8.02 5.17
CA LYS A 126 -14.60 7.69 5.74
C LYS A 126 -15.17 6.41 5.14
N THR A 127 -14.52 5.29 5.43
CA THR A 127 -14.91 3.95 4.98
C THR A 127 -16.24 3.51 5.58
N SER A 128 -16.90 2.54 4.93
CA SER A 128 -18.08 1.85 5.49
C SER A 128 -17.82 1.29 6.89
N ARG A 129 -16.64 0.70 7.08
CA ARG A 129 -16.17 0.20 8.37
C ARG A 129 -16.12 1.32 9.41
N LEU A 130 -15.41 2.41 9.12
CA LEU A 130 -15.23 3.50 10.06
C LEU A 130 -16.56 4.18 10.42
N LYS A 131 -17.43 4.46 9.43
CA LYS A 131 -18.76 5.03 9.67
C LYS A 131 -19.60 4.16 10.62
N GLN A 132 -19.49 2.84 10.50
CA GLN A 132 -20.18 1.92 11.40
C GLN A 132 -19.58 1.93 12.81
N GLU A 133 -18.25 1.94 12.95
CA GLU A 133 -17.61 2.05 14.26
C GLU A 133 -17.91 3.39 14.95
N GLU A 134 -17.96 4.49 14.19
CA GLU A 134 -18.45 5.79 14.65
C GLU A 134 -19.92 5.71 15.10
N TYR A 135 -20.78 5.04 14.32
CA TYR A 135 -22.16 4.78 14.73
C TYR A 135 -22.19 4.04 16.06
N PHE A 136 -21.38 3.00 16.28
CA PHE A 136 -21.33 2.26 17.55
C PHE A 136 -20.61 2.98 18.69
N GLY A 137 -19.74 3.95 18.40
CA GLY A 137 -18.85 4.61 19.36
C GLY A 137 -17.68 3.74 19.80
N GLY A 138 -17.24 2.78 18.98
CA GLY A 138 -16.17 1.85 19.34
C GLY A 138 -15.87 0.80 18.27
N SER A 139 -14.74 0.11 18.43
CA SER A 139 -14.29 -0.97 17.53
C SER A 139 -15.33 -2.09 17.46
N LYS A 140 -15.64 -2.56 16.25
CA LYS A 140 -16.60 -3.65 15.98
C LYS A 140 -16.13 -4.68 14.98
N PHE A 141 -15.18 -4.31 14.13
CA PHE A 141 -14.66 -5.20 13.10
C PHE A 141 -13.45 -5.97 13.63
N MET A 142 -13.36 -7.25 13.23
CA MET A 142 -12.22 -8.10 13.54
C MET A 142 -10.91 -7.50 13.04
N LYS A 143 -9.83 -7.79 13.76
CA LYS A 143 -8.47 -7.33 13.44
C LYS A 143 -7.57 -8.52 13.15
N ILE A 144 -6.58 -8.36 12.27
CA ILE A 144 -5.53 -9.33 12.00
C ILE A 144 -4.80 -9.69 13.30
N GLY A 145 -4.59 -8.69 14.17
CA GLY A 145 -4.04 -8.92 15.52
C GLY A 145 -4.86 -9.89 16.39
N ASP A 146 -6.16 -10.07 16.12
CA ASP A 146 -7.01 -11.03 16.83
C ASP A 146 -6.85 -12.48 16.31
N LEU A 147 -6.31 -12.66 15.10
CA LEU A 147 -6.34 -13.93 14.36
C LEU A 147 -5.20 -14.89 14.76
N LYS A 148 -5.11 -15.20 16.05
CA LYS A 148 -4.17 -16.21 16.58
C LYS A 148 -4.88 -17.29 17.39
N GLY A 149 -4.57 -18.55 17.09
CA GLY A 149 -5.07 -19.70 17.84
C GLY A 149 -6.60 -19.85 17.80
N VAL A 150 -7.14 -20.45 18.88
CA VAL A 150 -8.59 -20.67 19.03
C VAL A 150 -9.35 -19.35 19.18
N PHE A 151 -8.75 -18.35 19.83
CA PHE A 151 -9.36 -17.02 19.97
C PHE A 151 -9.67 -16.40 18.61
N GLY A 152 -8.71 -16.42 17.67
CA GLY A 152 -8.93 -15.93 16.32
C GLY A 152 -10.10 -16.61 15.60
N LEU A 153 -10.29 -17.92 15.78
CA LEU A 153 -11.43 -18.62 15.21
C LEU A 153 -12.76 -18.13 15.80
N VAL A 154 -12.80 -17.87 17.11
CA VAL A 154 -13.98 -17.29 17.77
C VAL A 154 -14.27 -15.91 17.21
N THR A 155 -13.27 -15.04 17.06
CA THR A 155 -13.42 -13.71 16.48
C THR A 155 -14.00 -13.75 15.06
N VAL A 156 -13.53 -14.69 14.21
CA VAL A 156 -14.09 -14.91 12.87
C VAL A 156 -15.58 -15.26 12.94
N TYR A 157 -15.97 -16.21 13.79
CA TYR A 157 -17.38 -16.59 13.94
C TYR A 157 -18.24 -15.46 14.51
N MET A 158 -17.71 -14.66 15.43
CA MET A 158 -18.40 -13.49 15.98
C MET A 158 -18.64 -12.43 14.90
N GLN A 159 -17.65 -12.17 14.04
CA GLN A 159 -17.81 -11.29 12.88
C GLN A 159 -18.90 -11.79 11.92
N MET A 160 -18.87 -13.09 11.59
CA MET A 160 -19.90 -13.71 10.75
C MET A 160 -21.30 -13.61 11.38
N LEU A 161 -21.40 -13.79 12.70
CA LEU A 161 -22.65 -13.67 13.43
C LEU A 161 -23.18 -12.24 13.39
N ARG A 162 -22.31 -11.23 13.53
CA ARG A 162 -22.69 -9.80 13.40
C ARG A 162 -23.30 -9.50 12.03
N PHE A 163 -22.70 -10.01 10.95
CA PHE A 163 -23.26 -9.85 9.60
C PHE A 163 -24.59 -10.57 9.45
N LYS A 164 -24.69 -11.83 9.88
CA LYS A 164 -25.92 -12.63 9.75
C LYS A 164 -27.11 -12.02 10.52
N LEU A 165 -26.84 -11.36 11.64
CA LEU A 165 -27.84 -10.68 12.46
C LEU A 165 -28.09 -9.21 12.05
N ASN A 166 -27.49 -8.75 10.93
CA ASN A 166 -27.55 -7.36 10.47
C ASN A 166 -27.11 -6.35 11.55
N VAL A 167 -26.22 -6.75 12.45
CA VAL A 167 -25.57 -5.84 13.41
C VAL A 167 -24.58 -4.95 12.66
N LEU A 168 -23.81 -5.54 11.75
CA LEU A 168 -22.92 -4.86 10.83
C LEU A 168 -23.41 -5.05 9.38
N ASP A 169 -23.27 -4.00 8.58
CA ASP A 169 -23.59 -3.98 7.15
C ASP A 169 -22.30 -4.12 6.34
N ASN A 170 -22.15 -5.23 5.62
CA ASN A 170 -20.99 -5.51 4.78
C ASN A 170 -21.23 -5.21 3.29
N SER A 171 -22.35 -4.58 2.93
CA SER A 171 -22.70 -4.33 1.52
C SER A 171 -21.77 -3.36 0.78
N TYR A 172 -21.02 -2.54 1.52
CA TYR A 172 -20.03 -1.59 0.99
C TYR A 172 -18.58 -2.03 1.23
N GLY A 173 -18.36 -3.30 1.59
CA GLY A 173 -17.04 -3.76 2.01
C GLY A 173 -16.73 -3.45 3.48
N ILE A 174 -15.56 -3.90 3.92
CA ILE A 174 -15.11 -3.88 5.32
C ILE A 174 -13.66 -3.41 5.50
N GLY A 175 -13.06 -2.89 4.44
CA GLY A 175 -11.67 -2.47 4.38
C GLY A 175 -11.44 -1.15 5.10
N THR A 176 -10.16 -0.87 5.31
CA THR A 176 -9.66 0.31 6.03
C THR A 176 -9.21 1.43 5.09
N ALA A 177 -9.00 1.13 3.80
CA ALA A 177 -8.43 2.06 2.82
C ALA A 177 -7.12 2.71 3.29
N ASN A 178 -6.25 1.92 3.93
CA ASN A 178 -5.07 2.42 4.63
C ASN A 178 -3.73 2.20 3.89
N THR A 179 -3.74 1.49 2.76
CA THR A 179 -2.51 0.89 2.19
C THR A 179 -1.81 1.84 1.24
N ALA A 180 -2.50 2.32 0.20
CA ALA A 180 -1.88 3.14 -0.83
C ALA A 180 -2.85 4.13 -1.47
N LEU A 181 -2.29 5.02 -2.29
CA LEU A 181 -2.99 6.06 -3.03
C LEU A 181 -2.62 5.99 -4.51
N VAL A 182 -3.58 6.26 -5.40
CA VAL A 182 -3.32 6.41 -6.84
C VAL A 182 -4.24 7.48 -7.41
N TYR A 183 -3.78 8.23 -8.42
CA TYR A 183 -4.63 9.14 -9.18
C TYR A 183 -5.01 8.53 -10.53
N HIS A 184 -6.30 8.49 -10.87
CA HIS A 184 -6.76 8.04 -12.17
C HIS A 184 -8.15 8.62 -12.50
N ASN A 185 -8.33 9.10 -13.74
CA ASN A 185 -9.60 9.65 -14.23
C ASN A 185 -10.23 10.68 -13.27
N GLY A 186 -9.46 11.70 -12.87
CA GLY A 186 -9.99 12.76 -11.99
C GLY A 186 -10.13 12.40 -10.51
N ASN A 187 -9.80 11.17 -10.11
CA ASN A 187 -10.01 10.68 -8.76
C ASN A 187 -8.68 10.32 -8.10
N LEU A 188 -8.40 10.88 -6.92
CA LEU A 188 -7.42 10.33 -5.99
C LEU A 188 -8.10 9.18 -5.22
N LEU A 189 -7.55 7.98 -5.30
CA LEU A 189 -8.16 6.77 -4.75
C LEU A 189 -7.34 6.27 -3.56
N ALA A 190 -7.99 6.12 -2.40
CA ALA A 190 -7.44 5.41 -1.24
C ALA A 190 -7.75 3.91 -1.34
N LEU A 191 -6.71 3.09 -1.18
CA LEU A 191 -6.73 1.67 -1.52
C LEU A 191 -6.46 0.78 -0.31
N SER A 192 -7.03 -0.43 -0.34
CA SER A 192 -6.75 -1.53 0.58
C SER A 192 -6.98 -2.85 -0.14
N GLU A 193 -6.04 -3.78 0.01
CA GLU A 193 -5.95 -5.03 -0.77
C GLU A 193 -7.20 -5.93 -0.74
N ALA A 194 -8.08 -5.76 0.23
CA ALA A 194 -9.28 -6.58 0.42
C ALA A 194 -10.60 -5.81 0.26
N ASP A 195 -10.57 -4.61 -0.32
CA ASP A 195 -11.78 -3.81 -0.53
C ASP A 195 -11.76 -3.06 -1.86
N LYS A 196 -12.84 -2.33 -2.14
CA LYS A 196 -12.96 -1.42 -3.27
C LYS A 196 -12.30 -0.07 -2.96
N PRO A 197 -11.86 0.67 -3.99
CA PRO A 197 -11.23 1.99 -3.81
C PRO A 197 -12.21 3.04 -3.29
N TYR A 198 -11.72 3.94 -2.44
CA TYR A 198 -12.45 5.12 -1.97
C TYR A 198 -11.94 6.39 -2.67
N ALA A 199 -12.82 7.14 -3.31
CA ALA A 199 -12.49 8.40 -3.96
C ALA A 199 -12.34 9.53 -2.93
N ILE A 200 -11.23 10.25 -3.03
CA ILE A 200 -10.83 11.39 -2.21
C ILE A 200 -10.75 12.62 -3.10
N LYS A 201 -11.35 13.72 -2.64
CA LYS A 201 -11.22 15.03 -3.26
C LYS A 201 -10.27 15.89 -2.42
N VAL A 202 -9.30 16.50 -3.07
CA VAL A 202 -8.43 17.53 -2.49
C VAL A 202 -9.10 18.88 -2.75
N LEU A 203 -9.37 19.63 -1.69
CA LEU A 203 -10.00 20.95 -1.77
C LEU A 203 -8.96 22.04 -2.01
N GLU A 204 -9.42 23.22 -2.43
CA GLU A 204 -8.54 24.34 -2.77
C GLU A 204 -7.65 24.80 -1.60
N ASP A 205 -8.18 24.74 -0.38
CA ASP A 205 -7.46 25.05 0.87
C ASP A 205 -6.54 23.92 1.36
N GLY A 206 -6.48 22.81 0.63
CA GLY A 206 -5.73 21.61 0.99
C GLY A 206 -6.50 20.63 1.90
N ASP A 207 -7.78 20.85 2.21
CA ASP A 207 -8.53 19.82 2.94
C ASP A 207 -8.77 18.56 2.09
N LEU A 208 -9.01 17.43 2.75
CA LEU A 208 -9.27 16.14 2.11
C LEU A 208 -10.68 15.65 2.43
N GLN A 209 -11.47 15.41 1.39
CA GLN A 209 -12.84 14.94 1.53
C GLN A 209 -12.98 13.53 0.95
N THR A 210 -13.46 12.58 1.76
CA THR A 210 -13.91 11.27 1.22
C THR A 210 -15.25 11.46 0.52
N ILE A 211 -15.29 11.22 -0.79
CA ILE A 211 -16.50 11.34 -1.61
C ILE A 211 -17.34 10.06 -1.50
N GLY A 212 -16.69 8.89 -1.61
CA GLY A 212 -17.39 7.61 -1.55
C GLY A 212 -16.58 6.48 -2.17
N LEU A 213 -17.26 5.41 -2.54
CA LEU A 213 -16.69 4.16 -3.02
C LEU A 213 -16.83 4.05 -4.54
N LEU A 214 -15.80 3.57 -5.23
CA LEU A 214 -15.87 3.28 -6.66
C LEU A 214 -16.10 1.79 -6.90
N ASP A 215 -17.19 1.48 -7.59
CA ASP A 215 -17.51 0.12 -8.06
C ASP A 215 -17.55 -0.01 -9.59
N TYR A 216 -17.16 1.05 -10.31
CA TYR A 216 -17.06 1.13 -11.76
C TYR A 216 -18.35 0.68 -12.46
N ASP A 217 -19.46 1.36 -12.18
CA ASP A 217 -20.79 1.02 -12.69
C ASP A 217 -21.18 -0.44 -12.40
N LYS A 218 -20.94 -0.85 -11.14
CA LYS A 218 -21.14 -2.23 -10.65
C LYS A 218 -20.26 -3.29 -11.32
N ARG A 219 -19.27 -2.93 -12.14
CA ARG A 219 -18.38 -3.89 -12.84
C ARG A 219 -17.28 -4.46 -11.94
N LEU A 220 -16.97 -3.77 -10.83
CA LEU A 220 -16.06 -4.26 -9.80
C LEU A 220 -16.82 -5.05 -8.72
N SER A 221 -16.70 -6.37 -8.78
CA SER A 221 -17.32 -7.32 -7.84
C SER A 221 -16.33 -8.07 -6.94
N HIS A 222 -15.03 -7.84 -7.12
CA HIS A 222 -13.94 -8.43 -6.35
C HIS A 222 -13.13 -7.32 -5.65
N SER A 223 -12.14 -7.72 -4.84
CA SER A 223 -11.16 -6.81 -4.24
C SER A 223 -10.37 -6.03 -5.29
N PHE A 224 -9.73 -4.95 -4.86
CA PHE A 224 -8.89 -4.10 -5.70
C PHE A 224 -7.51 -4.02 -5.08
N THR A 225 -6.45 -4.27 -5.85
CA THR A 225 -5.07 -4.20 -5.34
C THR A 225 -4.75 -2.80 -4.83
N ALA A 226 -3.90 -2.73 -3.79
CA ALA A 226 -3.32 -1.46 -3.36
C ALA A 226 -2.26 -0.92 -4.33
N HIS A 227 -1.82 -1.71 -5.32
CA HIS A 227 -0.77 -1.31 -6.25
C HIS A 227 -1.20 -1.41 -7.72
N PRO A 228 -2.28 -0.71 -8.13
CA PRO A 228 -2.58 -0.58 -9.55
C PRO A 228 -1.44 0.18 -10.24
N LYS A 229 -1.22 -0.10 -11.53
CA LYS A 229 -0.21 0.61 -12.34
C LYS A 229 -0.91 1.42 -13.41
N VAL A 230 -0.62 2.72 -13.45
CA VAL A 230 -1.09 3.62 -14.52
C VAL A 230 0.00 3.67 -15.59
N ASP A 231 -0.36 3.40 -16.83
CA ASP A 231 0.57 3.55 -17.95
C ASP A 231 0.66 5.04 -18.33
N PRO A 232 1.83 5.70 -18.20
CA PRO A 232 1.99 7.12 -18.48
C PRO A 232 1.77 7.50 -19.95
N VAL A 233 1.76 6.54 -20.87
CA VAL A 233 1.53 6.80 -22.31
C VAL A 233 0.06 6.66 -22.70
N THR A 234 -0.62 5.61 -22.22
CA THR A 234 -2.03 5.38 -22.59
C THR A 234 -3.02 6.04 -21.63
N GLY A 235 -2.58 6.36 -20.41
CA GLY A 235 -3.42 6.82 -19.30
C GLY A 235 -4.31 5.72 -18.72
N GLU A 236 -4.18 4.48 -19.17
CA GLU A 236 -4.96 3.36 -18.66
C GLU A 236 -4.38 2.86 -17.32
N MET A 237 -5.28 2.39 -16.45
CA MET A 237 -4.91 1.77 -15.19
C MET A 237 -5.10 0.25 -15.24
N PHE A 238 -4.05 -0.47 -14.88
CA PHE A 238 -4.00 -1.91 -14.77
C PHE A 238 -4.12 -2.30 -13.30
N THR A 239 -4.98 -3.25 -13.00
CA THR A 239 -5.29 -3.64 -11.62
C THR A 239 -5.69 -5.11 -11.54
N PHE A 240 -5.67 -5.68 -10.35
CA PHE A 240 -6.19 -7.01 -10.07
C PHE A 240 -6.84 -7.03 -8.67
N GLY A 241 -7.55 -8.10 -8.37
CA GLY A 241 -7.94 -8.44 -7.01
C GLY A 241 -7.62 -9.89 -6.72
N TYR A 242 -7.14 -10.19 -5.50
CA TYR A 242 -6.99 -11.56 -5.03
C TYR A 242 -8.03 -11.93 -3.96
N SER A 243 -8.35 -13.22 -3.86
CA SER A 243 -9.45 -13.76 -3.06
C SER A 243 -9.04 -15.04 -2.33
N GLN A 244 -9.72 -15.32 -1.22
CA GLN A 244 -9.59 -16.56 -0.46
C GLN A 244 -10.38 -17.73 -1.09
N THR A 245 -11.24 -17.45 -2.08
CA THR A 245 -12.02 -18.44 -2.84
C THR A 245 -11.87 -18.24 -4.35
N PRO A 246 -11.95 -19.30 -5.17
CA PRO A 246 -11.88 -19.17 -6.63
C PRO A 246 -12.95 -18.23 -7.23
N PRO A 247 -12.64 -17.45 -8.28
CA PRO A 247 -11.29 -17.25 -8.84
C PRO A 247 -10.38 -16.53 -7.84
N TYR A 248 -9.17 -17.06 -7.62
CA TYR A 248 -8.26 -16.53 -6.60
C TYR A 248 -7.61 -15.21 -7.02
N VAL A 249 -7.46 -14.96 -8.31
CA VAL A 249 -6.91 -13.71 -8.86
C VAL A 249 -7.78 -13.31 -10.05
N THR A 250 -8.17 -12.04 -10.12
CA THR A 250 -8.92 -11.47 -11.25
C THR A 250 -8.25 -10.18 -11.71
N TYR A 251 -7.77 -10.17 -12.94
CA TYR A 251 -7.14 -9.01 -13.58
C TYR A 251 -8.15 -8.14 -14.32
N ARG A 252 -7.87 -6.83 -14.37
CA ARG A 252 -8.71 -5.79 -14.98
C ARG A 252 -7.84 -4.72 -15.62
N VAL A 253 -8.38 -4.14 -16.69
CA VAL A 253 -7.89 -2.91 -17.31
C VAL A 253 -8.98 -1.86 -17.18
N ILE A 254 -8.61 -0.62 -16.87
CA ILE A 254 -9.51 0.52 -16.77
C ILE A 254 -9.00 1.57 -17.76
N SER A 255 -9.87 2.04 -18.66
CA SER A 255 -9.49 3.07 -19.64
C SER A 255 -9.17 4.40 -18.94
N LYS A 256 -8.48 5.31 -19.62
CA LYS A 256 -8.19 6.66 -19.09
C LYS A 256 -9.46 7.43 -18.68
N GLU A 257 -10.60 7.14 -19.30
CA GLU A 257 -11.92 7.70 -18.98
C GLU A 257 -12.65 6.97 -17.83
N GLY A 258 -11.98 6.01 -17.16
CA GLY A 258 -12.54 5.28 -16.02
C GLY A 258 -13.41 4.08 -16.36
N VAL A 259 -13.44 3.61 -17.62
CA VAL A 259 -14.25 2.46 -18.01
C VAL A 259 -13.52 1.15 -17.69
N MET A 260 -14.03 0.38 -16.73
CA MET A 260 -13.47 -0.93 -16.38
C MET A 260 -13.81 -1.99 -17.42
N GLN A 261 -12.82 -2.65 -18.01
CA GLN A 261 -13.01 -3.73 -18.98
C GLN A 261 -13.44 -5.05 -18.31
N ASP A 262 -13.77 -6.06 -19.13
CA ASP A 262 -14.18 -7.38 -18.67
C ASP A 262 -13.09 -8.08 -17.82
N PRO A 263 -13.47 -8.93 -16.84
CA PRO A 263 -12.52 -9.61 -15.98
C PRO A 263 -11.72 -10.65 -16.73
N VAL A 264 -10.45 -10.79 -16.35
CA VAL A 264 -9.60 -11.91 -16.76
C VAL A 264 -9.21 -12.69 -15.50
N PRO A 265 -9.91 -13.78 -15.17
CA PRO A 265 -9.51 -14.67 -14.08
C PRO A 265 -8.15 -15.29 -14.39
N ILE A 266 -7.26 -15.32 -13.39
CA ILE A 266 -5.93 -15.96 -13.47
C ILE A 266 -5.93 -17.16 -12.53
N THR A 267 -5.74 -18.35 -13.09
CA THR A 267 -5.78 -19.61 -12.37
C THR A 267 -4.45 -19.86 -11.66
N ILE A 268 -4.54 -19.94 -10.33
CA ILE A 268 -3.45 -20.38 -9.45
C ILE A 268 -3.95 -21.52 -8.55
N ALA A 269 -3.02 -22.28 -7.98
CA ALA A 269 -3.35 -23.55 -7.32
C ALA A 269 -4.04 -23.38 -5.95
N ALA A 270 -3.83 -22.25 -5.28
CA ALA A 270 -4.29 -22.00 -3.91
C ALA A 270 -4.42 -20.49 -3.67
N PRO A 271 -5.18 -20.07 -2.64
CA PRO A 271 -5.22 -18.66 -2.25
C PRO A 271 -3.87 -18.26 -1.64
N ILE A 272 -3.24 -17.27 -2.25
CA ILE A 272 -1.99 -16.66 -1.77
C ILE A 272 -2.22 -15.18 -1.47
N MET A 273 -1.30 -14.57 -0.74
CA MET A 273 -1.16 -13.12 -0.75
C MET A 273 -0.40 -12.70 -2.02
N MET A 274 -1.02 -11.85 -2.83
CA MET A 274 -0.40 -11.21 -3.98
C MET A 274 -0.54 -9.70 -3.78
N HIS A 275 0.48 -9.10 -3.16
CA HIS A 275 0.45 -7.70 -2.73
C HIS A 275 0.53 -6.74 -3.92
N ASP A 276 1.50 -6.97 -4.80
CA ASP A 276 1.82 -6.13 -5.93
C ASP A 276 1.88 -6.94 -7.24
N PHE A 277 1.97 -6.24 -8.36
CA PHE A 277 2.21 -6.78 -9.70
C PHE A 277 3.00 -5.75 -10.51
N ALA A 278 3.41 -6.08 -11.74
CA ALA A 278 4.07 -5.12 -12.62
C ALA A 278 3.47 -5.14 -14.02
N ILE A 279 3.66 -4.04 -14.76
CA ILE A 279 3.33 -3.94 -16.18
C ILE A 279 4.57 -3.61 -16.97
N THR A 280 4.57 -3.96 -18.25
CA THR A 280 5.45 -3.45 -19.29
C THR A 280 4.61 -2.74 -20.35
N GLU A 281 5.24 -2.30 -21.44
CA GLU A 281 4.52 -1.79 -22.60
C GLU A 281 3.44 -2.77 -23.10
N ASN A 282 3.74 -4.08 -23.15
CA ASN A 282 2.85 -5.09 -23.73
C ASN A 282 2.33 -6.15 -22.75
N TYR A 283 2.89 -6.27 -21.54
CA TYR A 283 2.60 -7.38 -20.62
C TYR A 283 2.20 -6.92 -19.22
N ALA A 284 1.45 -7.76 -18.53
CA ALA A 284 1.26 -7.74 -17.09
C ALA A 284 1.97 -8.95 -16.47
N ILE A 285 2.59 -8.76 -15.31
CA ILE A 285 3.42 -9.74 -14.61
C ILE A 285 2.76 -10.05 -13.26
N PHE A 286 2.27 -11.27 -13.10
CA PHE A 286 1.66 -11.78 -11.87
C PHE A 286 2.66 -12.62 -11.07
N MET A 287 2.60 -12.52 -9.75
CA MET A 287 3.54 -13.20 -8.85
C MET A 287 2.83 -14.24 -7.99
N ASP A 288 2.90 -15.49 -8.42
CA ASP A 288 2.42 -16.64 -7.63
C ASP A 288 3.52 -17.09 -6.67
N LEU A 289 3.57 -16.41 -5.53
CA LEU A 289 4.58 -16.57 -4.49
C LEU A 289 4.04 -17.43 -3.34
N PRO A 290 4.90 -18.19 -2.64
CA PRO A 290 4.46 -19.23 -1.72
C PRO A 290 4.07 -18.70 -0.33
N LEU A 291 3.32 -17.60 -0.25
CA LEU A 291 2.71 -17.09 0.98
C LEU A 291 1.20 -17.39 0.98
N TYR A 292 0.82 -18.53 1.56
CA TYR A 292 -0.51 -19.12 1.42
C TYR A 292 -1.47 -18.68 2.52
N PHE A 293 -2.75 -18.48 2.17
CA PHE A 293 -3.82 -18.38 3.16
C PHE A 293 -4.22 -19.77 3.66
N ARG A 294 -3.87 -20.09 4.91
CA ARG A 294 -4.06 -21.40 5.55
C ARG A 294 -4.73 -21.26 6.93
N PRO A 295 -6.03 -20.93 7.01
CA PRO A 295 -6.72 -20.69 8.28
C PRO A 295 -6.75 -21.91 9.22
N LYS A 296 -6.52 -23.13 8.70
CA LYS A 296 -6.39 -24.34 9.54
C LYS A 296 -5.10 -24.34 10.38
N GLU A 297 -4.03 -23.73 9.88
CA GLU A 297 -2.74 -23.62 10.59
C GLU A 297 -2.84 -22.61 11.74
N MET A 298 -3.69 -21.58 11.63
CA MET A 298 -3.93 -20.61 12.70
C MET A 298 -4.27 -21.27 14.04
N VAL A 299 -5.09 -22.32 14.02
CA VAL A 299 -5.50 -23.05 15.24
C VAL A 299 -4.45 -24.07 15.66
N LYS A 300 -3.92 -24.85 14.72
CA LYS A 300 -2.99 -25.95 15.01
C LYS A 300 -1.61 -25.46 15.44
N GLU A 301 -1.10 -24.43 14.77
CA GLU A 301 0.26 -23.91 14.94
C GLU A 301 0.30 -22.61 15.74
N LYS A 302 -0.86 -22.02 16.07
CA LYS A 302 -0.99 -20.72 16.76
C LYS A 302 -0.30 -19.55 16.02
N LYS A 303 -0.25 -19.64 14.69
CA LYS A 303 0.29 -18.62 13.77
C LYS A 303 -0.80 -17.74 13.18
N LEU A 304 -0.42 -16.67 12.47
CA LEU A 304 -1.34 -15.95 11.59
C LEU A 304 -1.89 -16.86 10.48
N ALA A 305 -2.98 -16.43 9.84
CA ALA A 305 -3.64 -17.20 8.78
C ALA A 305 -2.85 -17.26 7.46
N TYR A 306 -1.73 -16.55 7.36
CA TYR A 306 -0.83 -16.58 6.20
C TYR A 306 0.50 -17.24 6.59
N SER A 307 0.88 -18.26 5.84
CA SER A 307 2.09 -19.05 6.09
C SER A 307 2.95 -19.15 4.84
N PHE A 308 4.24 -18.83 4.98
CA PHE A 308 5.22 -19.00 3.91
C PHE A 308 5.67 -20.46 3.78
N ASP A 309 5.74 -20.98 2.55
CA ASP A 309 6.22 -22.32 2.26
C ASP A 309 7.62 -22.27 1.62
N PRO A 310 8.70 -22.51 2.38
CA PRO A 310 10.07 -22.41 1.86
C PRO A 310 10.41 -23.53 0.88
N THR A 311 9.56 -24.56 0.76
CA THR A 311 9.79 -25.71 -0.13
C THR A 311 9.31 -25.48 -1.56
N LYS A 312 8.52 -24.42 -1.78
CA LYS A 312 7.91 -24.11 -3.08
C LYS A 312 8.74 -23.07 -3.82
N LYS A 313 8.86 -23.24 -5.14
CA LYS A 313 9.43 -22.22 -6.01
C LYS A 313 8.48 -21.03 -6.16
N ALA A 314 9.03 -19.87 -6.48
CA ALA A 314 8.24 -18.72 -6.92
C ALA A 314 7.89 -18.86 -8.39
N ARG A 315 6.67 -18.49 -8.78
CA ARG A 315 6.22 -18.51 -10.19
C ARG A 315 5.81 -17.11 -10.64
N PHE A 316 6.18 -16.77 -11.87
CA PHE A 316 5.91 -15.47 -12.48
C PHE A 316 5.11 -15.66 -13.77
N GLY A 317 3.91 -15.12 -13.83
CA GLY A 317 2.99 -15.26 -14.95
C GLY A 317 3.03 -14.01 -15.81
N ILE A 318 3.55 -14.14 -17.03
CA ILE A 318 3.60 -13.03 -18.00
C ILE A 318 2.43 -13.17 -18.96
N LEU A 319 1.52 -12.20 -18.92
CA LEU A 319 0.30 -12.18 -19.71
C LEU A 319 0.32 -10.95 -20.64
N PRO A 320 0.01 -11.07 -21.94
CA PRO A 320 -0.24 -9.89 -22.77
C PRO A 320 -1.31 -9.02 -22.11
N ARG A 321 -1.03 -7.73 -21.88
CA ARG A 321 -1.82 -6.91 -20.94
C ARG A 321 -3.28 -6.68 -21.36
N TYR A 322 -3.62 -6.92 -22.63
CA TYR A 322 -4.99 -6.87 -23.17
C TYR A 322 -5.59 -8.25 -23.49
N ALA A 323 -4.96 -9.34 -23.03
CA ALA A 323 -5.48 -10.68 -23.20
C ALA A 323 -6.92 -10.76 -22.65
N LYS A 324 -7.80 -11.47 -23.35
CA LYS A 324 -9.22 -11.65 -22.95
C LYS A 324 -9.45 -12.87 -22.08
N ASN A 325 -8.41 -13.69 -21.88
CA ASN A 325 -8.40 -14.85 -21.01
C ASN A 325 -6.95 -15.21 -20.67
N GLU A 326 -6.77 -16.09 -19.68
CA GLU A 326 -5.46 -16.52 -19.20
C GLU A 326 -4.70 -17.45 -20.13
N LEU A 327 -5.26 -17.94 -21.25
CA LEU A 327 -4.61 -18.94 -22.10
C LEU A 327 -3.29 -18.46 -22.72
N LEU A 328 -3.07 -17.14 -22.74
CA LEU A 328 -1.86 -16.50 -23.24
C LEU A 328 -0.79 -16.30 -22.16
N ILE A 329 -1.07 -16.65 -20.91
CA ILE A 329 -0.11 -16.52 -19.82
C ILE A 329 1.05 -17.49 -20.00
N ARG A 330 2.28 -17.01 -19.79
CA ARG A 330 3.48 -17.83 -19.72
C ARG A 330 4.02 -17.81 -18.30
N TRP A 331 4.08 -18.98 -17.67
CA TRP A 331 4.60 -19.13 -16.32
C TRP A 331 6.09 -19.49 -16.33
N PHE A 332 6.86 -18.74 -15.55
CA PHE A 332 8.27 -18.96 -15.32
C PHE A 332 8.51 -19.34 -13.87
N GLU A 333 9.51 -20.17 -13.60
CA GLU A 333 9.89 -20.56 -12.23
C GLU A 333 11.25 -19.99 -11.86
N LEU A 334 11.36 -19.42 -10.67
CA LEU A 334 12.62 -19.02 -10.04
C LEU A 334 12.73 -19.67 -8.65
N SER A 335 13.89 -19.49 -8.00
CA SER A 335 14.07 -19.98 -6.63
C SER A 335 13.00 -19.39 -5.69
N ASN A 336 12.73 -20.08 -4.59
CA ASN A 336 11.86 -19.61 -3.52
C ASN A 336 12.19 -18.15 -3.13
N CYS A 337 11.16 -17.31 -3.06
CA CYS A 337 11.23 -15.93 -2.59
C CYS A 337 9.83 -15.40 -2.30
N PHE A 338 9.78 -14.23 -1.65
CA PHE A 338 8.59 -13.41 -1.56
C PHE A 338 8.93 -11.97 -1.99
N ILE A 339 7.94 -11.25 -2.49
CA ILE A 339 8.07 -9.87 -2.96
C ILE A 339 6.85 -9.14 -2.42
N PHE A 340 7.08 -8.07 -1.65
CA PHE A 340 6.05 -7.07 -1.40
C PHE A 340 6.00 -6.12 -2.58
N HIS A 341 7.11 -5.43 -2.89
CA HIS A 341 7.08 -4.32 -3.84
C HIS A 341 8.01 -4.50 -5.04
N ASN A 342 7.51 -4.05 -6.20
CA ASN A 342 8.27 -3.96 -7.43
C ASN A 342 8.65 -2.51 -7.71
N ALA A 343 9.86 -2.29 -8.21
CA ALA A 343 10.30 -0.98 -8.66
C ALA A 343 9.67 -0.64 -10.02
N ASN A 344 9.92 -1.49 -11.03
CA ASN A 344 9.42 -1.33 -12.40
C ASN A 344 9.67 -2.62 -13.21
N ALA A 345 9.06 -2.71 -14.39
CA ALA A 345 9.36 -3.75 -15.38
C ALA A 345 9.37 -3.19 -16.81
N TRP A 346 10.08 -3.84 -17.72
CA TRP A 346 10.14 -3.46 -19.14
C TRP A 346 10.52 -4.64 -20.03
N GLU A 347 10.56 -4.39 -21.34
CA GLU A 347 10.91 -5.38 -22.37
C GLU A 347 12.29 -5.08 -22.98
N GLU A 348 13.10 -6.12 -23.18
CA GLU A 348 14.39 -6.07 -23.88
C GLU A 348 14.51 -7.22 -24.88
N GLY A 349 14.19 -6.96 -26.15
CA GLY A 349 14.18 -8.00 -27.18
C GLY A 349 13.15 -9.09 -26.86
N ASP A 350 13.62 -10.32 -26.68
CA ASP A 350 12.77 -11.48 -26.33
C ASP A 350 12.56 -11.63 -24.80
N GLU A 351 13.09 -10.70 -23.98
CA GLU A 351 13.04 -10.78 -22.52
C GLU A 351 12.13 -9.74 -21.89
N VAL A 352 11.46 -10.13 -20.82
CA VAL A 352 10.84 -9.21 -19.85
C VAL A 352 11.77 -9.09 -18.65
N VAL A 353 12.06 -7.86 -18.24
CA VAL A 353 12.90 -7.54 -17.08
C VAL A 353 12.01 -6.99 -15.97
N LEU A 354 12.19 -7.49 -14.74
CA LEU A 354 11.51 -7.04 -13.54
C LEU A 354 12.54 -6.63 -12.49
N ILE A 355 12.40 -5.42 -11.94
CA ILE A 355 13.19 -4.94 -10.81
C ILE A 355 12.32 -4.94 -9.56
N THR A 356 12.78 -5.63 -8.52
CA THR A 356 11.95 -5.95 -7.35
C THR A 356 12.74 -6.00 -6.05
N CYS A 357 12.08 -5.70 -4.93
CA CYS A 357 12.61 -5.97 -3.59
C CYS A 357 12.22 -7.40 -3.18
N ARG A 358 13.21 -8.27 -3.06
CA ARG A 358 13.05 -9.69 -2.78
C ARG A 358 13.33 -9.96 -1.30
N LEU A 359 12.36 -10.61 -0.65
CA LEU A 359 12.47 -11.12 0.70
C LEU A 359 12.79 -12.62 0.71
N GLN A 360 13.70 -13.01 1.59
CA GLN A 360 13.98 -14.41 1.87
C GLN A 360 13.20 -14.86 3.11
N ASN A 361 12.41 -15.94 2.97
CA ASN A 361 11.72 -16.62 4.06
C ASN A 361 10.91 -15.67 4.99
N PRO A 362 9.94 -14.88 4.47
CA PRO A 362 9.18 -13.97 5.32
C PRO A 362 8.40 -14.71 6.40
N ASP A 363 8.41 -14.15 7.61
CA ASP A 363 7.61 -14.61 8.74
C ASP A 363 6.75 -13.45 9.26
N LEU A 364 5.46 -13.44 8.89
CA LEU A 364 4.52 -12.39 9.29
C LEU A 364 4.26 -12.38 10.80
N ASP A 365 4.53 -13.47 11.52
CA ASP A 365 4.40 -13.49 12.97
C ASP A 365 5.53 -12.73 13.67
N GLN A 366 6.74 -12.70 13.08
CA GLN A 366 7.86 -11.89 13.58
C GLN A 366 7.63 -10.40 13.38
N VAL A 367 6.88 -10.03 12.33
CA VAL A 367 6.42 -8.67 12.12
C VAL A 367 5.46 -8.26 13.25
N ASN A 368 4.55 -9.14 13.69
CA ASN A 368 3.48 -8.83 14.65
C ASN A 368 3.91 -8.65 16.14
N GLY A 369 5.20 -8.63 16.47
CA GLY A 369 5.69 -8.66 17.86
C GLY A 369 6.62 -7.51 18.24
N SER A 370 6.72 -7.21 19.53
CA SER A 370 7.83 -6.45 20.11
C SER A 370 9.08 -7.34 20.16
N VAL A 371 9.63 -7.70 19.02
CA VAL A 371 10.88 -8.46 19.00
C VAL A 371 12.00 -7.42 19.04
N GLU A 372 12.69 -7.32 20.18
CA GLU A 372 13.97 -6.60 20.36
C GLU A 372 15.09 -7.12 19.43
N GLY A 373 14.78 -8.09 18.57
CA GLY A 373 15.65 -8.54 17.50
C GLY A 373 15.52 -7.57 16.33
N LYS A 374 16.61 -6.87 16.05
CA LYS A 374 16.91 -6.35 14.71
C LYS A 374 16.50 -7.38 13.65
N LEU A 375 16.20 -6.93 12.44
CA LEU A 375 15.88 -7.74 11.26
C LEU A 375 17.00 -8.71 10.82
N GLU A 376 17.71 -9.40 11.73
CA GLU A 376 18.80 -10.35 11.47
C GLU A 376 18.38 -11.51 10.54
N HIS A 377 17.06 -11.71 10.35
CA HIS A 377 16.51 -12.71 9.43
C HIS A 377 15.59 -12.14 8.33
N PHE A 378 15.31 -10.83 8.32
CA PHE A 378 14.47 -10.21 7.29
C PHE A 378 15.37 -9.60 6.23
N THR A 379 15.85 -10.46 5.33
CA THR A 379 16.72 -10.01 4.25
C THR A 379 15.90 -9.50 3.08
N ASN A 380 15.98 -8.20 2.81
CA ASN A 380 15.30 -7.55 1.70
C ASN A 380 16.29 -6.85 0.77
N GLU A 381 16.39 -7.36 -0.45
CA GLU A 381 17.44 -7.03 -1.41
C GLU A 381 16.80 -6.65 -2.76
N LEU A 382 17.38 -5.69 -3.46
CA LEU A 382 16.98 -5.35 -4.82
C LEU A 382 17.48 -6.44 -5.78
N TYR A 383 16.61 -6.92 -6.65
CA TYR A 383 16.89 -7.95 -7.64
C TYR A 383 16.45 -7.51 -9.03
N GLU A 384 17.21 -7.95 -10.03
CA GLU A 384 16.79 -8.00 -11.43
C GLU A 384 16.39 -9.43 -11.76
N MET A 385 15.18 -9.61 -12.29
CA MET A 385 14.68 -10.88 -12.80
C MET A 385 14.44 -10.75 -14.30
N ARG A 386 14.87 -11.75 -15.08
CA ARG A 386 14.72 -11.79 -16.53
C ARG A 386 13.96 -13.03 -16.94
N PHE A 387 12.99 -12.84 -17.84
CA PHE A 387 12.12 -13.90 -18.34
C PHE A 387 12.16 -13.91 -19.86
N ASN A 388 12.79 -14.93 -20.44
CA ASN A 388 12.94 -15.04 -21.88
C ASN A 388 11.71 -15.71 -22.49
N LEU A 389 10.89 -14.92 -23.19
CA LEU A 389 9.64 -15.37 -23.76
C LEU A 389 9.87 -16.39 -24.88
N LYS A 390 11.00 -16.37 -25.57
CA LYS A 390 11.27 -17.26 -26.71
C LYS A 390 11.66 -18.67 -26.30
N ASN A 391 12.55 -18.82 -25.30
CA ASN A 391 13.07 -20.13 -24.89
C ASN A 391 12.51 -20.64 -23.55
N GLY A 392 11.75 -19.80 -22.82
CA GLY A 392 11.12 -20.19 -21.55
C GLY A 392 12.06 -20.19 -20.34
N LEU A 393 13.30 -19.70 -20.48
CA LEU A 393 14.25 -19.61 -19.38
C LEU A 393 13.99 -18.35 -18.54
N ALA A 394 14.23 -18.46 -17.23
CA ALA A 394 14.23 -17.34 -16.31
C ALA A 394 15.53 -17.30 -15.51
N SER A 395 15.97 -16.09 -15.18
CA SER A 395 17.15 -15.86 -14.35
C SER A 395 16.90 -14.71 -13.38
N GLN A 396 17.74 -14.62 -12.35
CA GLN A 396 17.69 -13.52 -11.40
C GLN A 396 19.12 -13.16 -10.96
N LYS A 397 19.32 -11.88 -10.66
CA LYS A 397 20.60 -11.31 -10.24
C LYS A 397 20.36 -10.34 -9.09
N ARG A 398 21.08 -10.53 -7.99
CA ARG A 398 21.09 -9.59 -6.87
C ARG A 398 21.74 -8.27 -7.29
N LEU A 399 21.09 -7.15 -6.96
CA LEU A 399 21.54 -5.80 -7.24
C LEU A 399 21.97 -5.05 -5.97
N SER A 400 21.49 -5.38 -4.78
CA SER A 400 21.88 -4.66 -3.56
C SER A 400 22.24 -5.58 -2.41
N VAL A 401 22.85 -4.99 -1.39
CA VAL A 401 22.92 -5.57 -0.04
C VAL A 401 21.52 -5.52 0.60
N SER A 402 21.29 -6.40 1.56
CA SER A 402 20.06 -6.45 2.35
C SER A 402 19.90 -5.22 3.24
N ALA A 403 18.78 -4.51 3.09
CA ALA A 403 18.19 -3.49 4.00
C ALA A 403 17.23 -2.55 3.24
N VAL A 404 16.71 -2.94 2.06
CA VAL A 404 16.02 -2.00 1.16
C VAL A 404 14.61 -2.46 0.79
N ASP A 405 13.66 -1.53 0.86
CA ASP A 405 12.27 -1.73 0.41
C ASP A 405 11.66 -0.39 -0.06
N PHE A 406 10.36 -0.38 -0.37
CA PHE A 406 9.63 0.74 -0.92
C PHE A 406 10.35 1.33 -2.14
N PRO A 407 10.62 0.50 -3.18
CA PRO A 407 11.29 0.98 -4.36
C PRO A 407 10.39 1.94 -5.13
N ARG A 408 10.98 3.04 -5.58
CA ARG A 408 10.33 4.11 -6.33
C ARG A 408 11.19 4.47 -7.53
N VAL A 409 10.53 4.83 -8.62
CA VAL A 409 11.17 5.24 -9.88
C VAL A 409 10.53 6.55 -10.35
N ASN A 410 11.09 7.18 -11.39
CA ASN A 410 10.37 8.19 -12.13
C ASN A 410 9.16 7.54 -12.84
N GLU A 411 7.95 7.83 -12.37
CA GLU A 411 6.72 7.17 -12.83
C GLU A 411 6.42 7.41 -14.32
N SER A 412 7.04 8.42 -14.94
CA SER A 412 7.02 8.63 -16.40
C SER A 412 7.60 7.45 -17.19
N TYR A 413 8.37 6.58 -16.53
CA TYR A 413 8.98 5.37 -17.08
C TYR A 413 8.27 4.09 -16.64
N THR A 414 7.10 4.16 -15.99
CA THR A 414 6.34 2.95 -15.62
C THR A 414 6.10 2.08 -16.85
N GLY A 415 6.48 0.80 -16.76
CA GLY A 415 6.40 -0.16 -17.85
C GLY A 415 7.48 -0.05 -18.93
N ARG A 416 8.43 0.86 -18.76
CA ARG A 416 9.53 1.16 -19.70
C ARG A 416 10.88 1.11 -19.01
N LYS A 417 11.93 0.96 -19.81
CA LYS A 417 13.29 0.86 -19.29
C LYS A 417 13.65 2.13 -18.53
N GLN A 418 14.16 1.95 -17.32
CA GLN A 418 14.65 3.01 -16.44
C GLN A 418 16.06 2.65 -15.95
N ARG A 419 16.82 3.66 -15.54
CA ARG A 419 18.17 3.55 -14.97
C ARG A 419 18.21 3.69 -13.45
N TYR A 420 17.41 4.58 -12.86
CA TYR A 420 17.48 4.92 -11.44
C TYR A 420 16.33 4.34 -10.62
N VAL A 421 16.70 3.70 -9.51
CA VAL A 421 15.76 3.25 -8.47
C VAL A 421 16.08 3.96 -7.18
N TYR A 422 15.06 4.54 -6.55
CA TYR A 422 15.14 5.05 -5.19
C TYR A 422 14.52 4.02 -4.25
N GLY A 423 15.07 3.86 -3.06
CA GLY A 423 14.51 2.96 -2.05
C GLY A 423 14.70 3.52 -0.66
N THR A 424 14.06 2.89 0.31
CA THR A 424 14.23 3.20 1.73
C THR A 424 15.23 2.25 2.36
N ILE A 425 16.05 2.74 3.29
CA ILE A 425 16.92 1.92 4.13
C ILE A 425 16.15 1.62 5.42
N LEU A 426 15.91 0.34 5.71
CA LEU A 426 15.12 -0.10 6.85
C LEU A 426 16.00 -0.59 8.01
N ASP A 427 15.69 -0.16 9.23
CA ASP A 427 16.21 -0.74 10.48
C ASP A 427 15.24 -1.76 11.07
N GLU A 428 13.93 -1.45 10.97
CA GLU A 428 12.79 -2.31 11.26
C GLU A 428 11.73 -2.09 10.16
N ILE A 429 10.70 -2.94 10.08
CA ILE A 429 9.70 -2.91 8.98
C ILE A 429 9.07 -1.52 8.75
N ALA A 430 8.95 -0.70 9.79
CA ALA A 430 8.38 0.65 9.73
C ALA A 430 9.42 1.78 9.82
N LYS A 431 10.64 1.48 10.28
CA LYS A 431 11.65 2.49 10.63
C LYS A 431 12.62 2.69 9.49
N VAL A 432 12.28 3.63 8.62
CA VAL A 432 13.15 4.10 7.53
C VAL A 432 14.25 4.97 8.12
N THR A 433 15.52 4.60 7.98
CA THR A 433 16.68 5.35 8.49
C THR A 433 17.37 6.21 7.43
N GLY A 434 17.01 6.03 6.16
CA GLY A 434 17.55 6.83 5.08
C GLY A 434 16.94 6.48 3.73
N ILE A 435 17.33 7.24 2.72
CA ILE A 435 16.93 7.02 1.32
C ILE A 435 18.19 6.64 0.53
N ILE A 436 18.06 5.65 -0.34
CA ILE A 436 19.15 5.14 -1.17
C ILE A 436 18.80 5.29 -2.65
N LYS A 437 19.80 5.61 -3.46
CA LYS A 437 19.69 5.68 -4.91
C LYS A 437 20.57 4.60 -5.55
N PHE A 438 19.98 3.87 -6.47
CA PHE A 438 20.64 2.87 -7.30
C PHE A 438 20.74 3.35 -8.75
N ASP A 439 21.87 3.10 -9.38
CA ASP A 439 22.10 3.23 -10.82
C ASP A 439 22.22 1.83 -11.44
N LEU A 440 21.20 1.41 -12.18
CA LEU A 440 21.13 0.06 -12.77
C LEU A 440 22.12 -0.18 -13.91
N HIS A 441 22.75 0.86 -14.45
CA HIS A 441 23.80 0.70 -15.46
C HIS A 441 25.16 0.38 -14.83
N GLU A 442 25.34 0.70 -13.55
CA GLU A 442 26.55 0.41 -12.81
C GLU A 442 26.56 -1.02 -12.26
N LYS A 443 27.76 -1.56 -12.01
CA LYS A 443 27.88 -2.94 -11.50
C LYS A 443 27.59 -3.00 -10.00
N PRO A 444 26.72 -3.91 -9.53
CA PRO A 444 26.46 -4.04 -8.10
C PRO A 444 27.66 -4.63 -7.36
N GLU A 445 27.95 -4.09 -6.18
CA GLU A 445 29.00 -4.58 -5.27
C GLU A 445 28.41 -5.55 -4.25
N THR A 446 28.00 -6.73 -4.73
CA THR A 446 27.30 -7.73 -3.92
C THR A 446 28.17 -8.41 -2.87
N GLU A 447 29.49 -8.21 -2.87
CA GLU A 447 30.41 -8.77 -1.86
C GLU A 447 30.41 -7.97 -0.55
N LYS A 448 29.83 -6.76 -0.53
CA LYS A 448 29.74 -5.93 0.68
C LYS A 448 28.60 -6.41 1.58
N GLU A 449 28.81 -6.29 2.89
CA GLU A 449 27.79 -6.57 3.91
C GLU A 449 27.02 -5.32 4.37
N LYS A 450 27.44 -4.12 3.94
CA LYS A 450 26.84 -2.84 4.34
C LYS A 450 26.63 -1.94 3.14
N LEU A 451 25.52 -1.20 3.15
CA LEU A 451 25.23 -0.15 2.17
C LEU A 451 26.26 0.98 2.30
N LYS A 452 26.92 1.29 1.19
CA LYS A 452 27.84 2.43 1.01
C LYS A 452 27.77 2.86 -0.45
N VAL A 453 28.03 4.14 -0.72
CA VAL A 453 28.18 4.64 -2.09
C VAL A 453 29.34 3.90 -2.77
N GLY A 454 29.10 3.43 -4.01
CA GLY A 454 29.99 2.55 -4.76
C GLY A 454 29.22 1.45 -5.50
N GLY A 455 29.81 0.93 -6.58
CA GLY A 455 29.11 0.02 -7.49
C GLY A 455 27.85 0.66 -8.06
N ASN A 456 26.72 -0.01 -7.91
CA ASN A 456 25.42 0.49 -8.33
C ASN A 456 24.73 1.39 -7.30
N VAL A 457 25.32 1.64 -6.13
CA VAL A 457 24.79 2.61 -5.17
C VAL A 457 25.40 3.97 -5.47
N SER A 458 24.60 4.89 -6.02
CA SER A 458 25.06 6.22 -6.45
C SER A 458 24.88 7.31 -5.39
N GLY A 459 24.04 7.09 -4.37
CA GLY A 459 23.86 8.03 -3.27
C GLY A 459 23.07 7.47 -2.10
N ILE A 460 23.36 7.98 -0.90
CA ILE A 460 22.64 7.66 0.34
C ILE A 460 22.37 8.96 1.08
N PHE A 461 21.11 9.20 1.40
CA PHE A 461 20.66 10.25 2.32
C PHE A 461 20.37 9.62 3.69
N ASP A 462 21.25 9.87 4.67
CA ASP A 462 21.13 9.36 6.03
C ASP A 462 20.32 10.34 6.90
N LEU A 463 19.25 9.85 7.53
CA LEU A 463 18.45 10.66 8.45
C LEU A 463 19.15 10.91 9.78
N GLY A 464 20.21 10.19 10.11
CA GLY A 464 20.90 10.27 11.37
C GLY A 464 20.10 9.68 12.54
N PRO A 465 20.71 9.66 13.74
CA PRO A 465 20.23 8.80 14.83
C PRO A 465 18.92 9.29 15.47
N GLY A 466 17.92 8.41 15.51
CA GLY A 466 16.62 8.65 16.17
C GLY A 466 15.62 9.41 15.31
N ARG A 467 15.89 9.56 14.01
CA ARG A 467 14.99 10.15 13.02
C ARG A 467 14.62 9.10 12.00
N PHE A 468 13.33 8.98 11.71
CA PHE A 468 12.79 7.95 10.84
C PHE A 468 11.87 8.52 9.78
N GLY A 469 12.04 8.07 8.54
CA GLY A 469 11.33 8.57 7.35
C GLY A 469 10.08 7.78 6.99
N SER A 470 9.45 8.16 5.88
CA SER A 470 8.45 7.38 5.15
C SER A 470 8.99 6.90 3.80
N GLU A 471 8.15 6.23 3.01
CA GLU A 471 8.36 6.12 1.56
C GLU A 471 8.61 7.51 0.96
N ALA A 472 9.57 7.59 0.04
CA ALA A 472 9.96 8.81 -0.65
C ALA A 472 9.46 8.83 -2.09
N ILE A 473 8.77 9.90 -2.46
CA ILE A 473 8.18 10.05 -3.78
C ILE A 473 9.09 10.90 -4.65
N PHE A 474 9.44 10.36 -5.82
CA PHE A 474 10.14 11.11 -6.85
C PHE A 474 9.16 12.03 -7.58
N VAL A 475 9.48 13.31 -7.63
CA VAL A 475 8.77 14.32 -8.43
C VAL A 475 9.75 14.88 -9.45
N PRO A 476 9.52 14.67 -10.76
CA PRO A 476 10.42 15.18 -11.78
C PRO A 476 10.40 16.72 -11.80
N ARG A 477 11.54 17.34 -12.10
CA ARG A 477 11.61 18.80 -12.31
C ARG A 477 10.73 19.25 -13.47
N GLN A 478 10.68 18.43 -14.52
CA GLN A 478 9.83 18.60 -15.69
C GLN A 478 9.10 17.28 -15.96
N PRO A 479 7.76 17.27 -16.09
CA PRO A 479 7.02 16.06 -16.36
C PRO A 479 7.48 15.34 -17.64
N GLY A 480 7.39 14.01 -17.65
CA GLY A 480 7.73 13.19 -18.81
C GLY A 480 9.18 12.70 -18.82
N THR A 481 9.70 12.44 -20.03
CA THR A 481 10.97 11.72 -20.26
C THR A 481 11.99 12.52 -21.07
N THR A 482 11.77 13.83 -21.23
CA THR A 482 12.63 14.71 -22.03
C THR A 482 13.86 15.22 -21.29
N SER A 483 13.80 15.27 -19.96
CA SER A 483 14.92 15.61 -19.08
C SER A 483 15.71 14.36 -18.70
N GLU A 484 16.84 14.54 -18.01
CA GLU A 484 17.52 13.41 -17.38
C GLU A 484 16.58 12.71 -16.40
N GLU A 485 16.64 11.38 -16.37
CA GLU A 485 15.67 10.53 -15.67
C GLU A 485 15.55 10.84 -14.16
N ASP A 486 16.68 11.21 -13.54
CA ASP A 486 16.81 11.57 -12.13
C ASP A 486 16.78 13.08 -11.85
N ASP A 487 16.49 13.92 -12.86
CA ASP A 487 16.32 15.37 -12.66
C ASP A 487 14.99 15.67 -11.97
N GLY A 488 15.05 15.76 -10.65
CA GLY A 488 13.91 15.99 -9.81
C GLY A 488 14.25 15.95 -8.33
N TYR A 489 13.22 15.76 -7.53
CA TYR A 489 13.31 15.81 -6.07
C TYR A 489 12.64 14.59 -5.45
N LEU A 490 13.13 14.19 -4.28
CA LEU A 490 12.47 13.21 -3.44
C LEU A 490 11.82 13.93 -2.26
N ILE A 491 10.54 13.66 -2.04
CA ILE A 491 9.75 14.22 -0.93
C ILE A 491 9.24 13.10 -0.01
N PHE A 492 9.38 13.28 1.30
CA PHE A 492 8.99 12.29 2.31
C PHE A 492 8.77 12.90 3.69
N PHE A 493 7.97 12.23 4.53
CA PHE A 493 7.80 12.59 5.94
C PHE A 493 9.00 12.10 6.76
N VAL A 494 9.33 12.85 7.82
CA VAL A 494 10.32 12.48 8.83
C VAL A 494 9.71 12.67 10.21
N HIS A 495 9.98 11.73 11.12
CA HIS A 495 9.65 11.83 12.53
C HIS A 495 10.94 11.72 13.37
N ASP A 496 11.13 12.67 14.27
CA ASP A 496 12.21 12.63 15.25
C ASP A 496 11.67 12.07 16.57
N GLU A 497 12.04 10.83 16.90
CA GLU A 497 11.55 10.15 18.11
C GLU A 497 12.09 10.77 19.40
N LYS A 498 13.18 11.55 19.35
CA LYS A 498 13.73 12.23 20.53
C LYS A 498 12.92 13.48 20.89
N THR A 499 12.47 14.22 19.88
CA THR A 499 11.71 15.47 20.07
C THR A 499 10.20 15.28 19.95
N GLY A 500 9.76 14.17 19.37
CA GLY A 500 8.35 13.90 19.04
C GLY A 500 7.81 14.72 17.86
N LYS A 501 8.67 15.49 17.18
CA LYS A 501 8.28 16.37 16.06
C LYS A 501 8.32 15.63 14.73
N SER A 502 7.53 16.12 13.78
CA SER A 502 7.54 15.65 12.40
C SER A 502 7.84 16.79 11.43
N ALA A 503 8.39 16.45 10.27
CA ALA A 503 8.69 17.37 9.18
C ALA A 503 8.44 16.69 7.83
N VAL A 504 8.41 17.46 6.75
CA VAL A 504 8.57 16.95 5.39
C VAL A 504 9.93 17.41 4.87
N ASN A 505 10.72 16.46 4.39
CA ASN A 505 12.02 16.74 3.77
C ASN A 505 11.89 16.66 2.25
N VAL A 506 12.58 17.57 1.58
CA VAL A 506 12.78 17.59 0.14
C VAL A 506 14.28 17.52 -0.13
N ILE A 507 14.72 16.49 -0.85
CA ILE A 507 16.13 16.32 -1.23
C ILE A 507 16.26 16.27 -2.76
N ASP A 508 17.40 16.70 -3.27
CA ASP A 508 17.71 16.61 -4.70
C ASP A 508 18.01 15.16 -5.08
N ALA A 509 17.19 14.60 -5.98
CA ALA A 509 17.23 13.17 -6.32
C ALA A 509 18.49 12.81 -7.13
N LYS A 510 19.05 13.77 -7.85
CA LYS A 510 20.24 13.57 -8.67
C LYS A 510 21.49 13.46 -7.79
N THR A 511 21.70 14.44 -6.94
CA THR A 511 22.91 14.61 -6.13
C THR A 511 22.88 13.82 -4.83
N MET A 512 21.70 13.48 -4.31
CA MET A 512 21.52 12.84 -3.00
C MET A 512 22.30 13.58 -1.89
N SER A 513 22.35 14.92 -1.98
CA SER A 513 23.05 15.78 -1.02
C SER A 513 22.59 15.50 0.41
N PRO A 514 23.51 15.46 1.40
CA PRO A 514 23.13 15.32 2.81
C PRO A 514 22.40 16.55 3.37
N GLU A 515 22.44 17.68 2.66
CA GLU A 515 21.69 18.89 3.00
C GLU A 515 20.38 18.92 2.20
N PRO A 516 19.20 18.84 2.87
CA PRO A 516 17.92 18.96 2.20
C PRO A 516 17.76 20.31 1.50
N VAL A 517 17.07 20.29 0.36
CA VAL A 517 16.70 21.50 -0.40
C VAL A 517 15.64 22.30 0.36
N ALA A 518 14.71 21.59 0.98
CA ALA A 518 13.73 22.15 1.90
C ALA A 518 13.42 21.20 3.07
N ILE A 519 13.10 21.80 4.22
CA ILE A 519 12.49 21.13 5.37
C ILE A 519 11.26 21.95 5.76
N VAL A 520 10.09 21.32 5.75
CA VAL A 520 8.83 21.93 6.20
C VAL A 520 8.50 21.37 7.58
N GLU A 521 8.47 22.22 8.60
CA GLU A 521 8.14 21.79 9.96
C GLU A 521 6.63 21.55 10.10
N LEU A 522 6.24 20.40 10.65
CA LEU A 522 4.83 20.06 10.81
C LEU A 522 4.32 20.40 12.22
N PRO A 523 3.08 20.92 12.35
CA PRO A 523 2.50 21.30 13.63
C PRO A 523 2.04 20.10 14.47
N LYS A 524 2.01 18.90 13.87
CA LYS A 524 1.50 17.66 14.45
C LYS A 524 2.45 16.50 14.14
N ARG A 525 2.43 15.51 15.02
CA ARG A 525 3.10 14.23 14.78
C ARG A 525 2.44 13.51 13.61
N VAL A 526 3.26 12.96 12.72
CA VAL A 526 2.84 12.07 11.64
C VAL A 526 3.30 10.64 12.00
N PRO A 527 2.36 9.72 12.34
CA PRO A 527 2.68 8.33 12.68
C PRO A 527 3.36 7.59 11.54
N TYR A 528 3.96 6.43 11.79
CA TYR A 528 4.41 5.53 10.72
C TYR A 528 3.24 5.13 9.80
N GLY A 529 3.50 5.09 8.49
CA GLY A 529 2.49 4.81 7.47
C GLY A 529 3.02 3.89 6.38
N PHE A 530 2.28 3.79 5.27
CA PHE A 530 2.64 2.96 4.13
C PHE A 530 2.99 3.85 2.93
N HIS A 531 2.19 3.79 1.86
CA HIS A 531 2.54 4.44 0.61
C HIS A 531 2.13 5.91 0.55
N ALA A 532 2.98 6.67 -0.13
CA ALA A 532 2.80 8.06 -0.45
C ALA A 532 2.52 8.25 -1.94
N PHE A 533 2.00 9.43 -2.28
CA PHE A 533 1.73 9.84 -3.64
C PHE A 533 1.84 11.36 -3.75
N PHE A 534 2.15 11.86 -4.94
CA PHE A 534 2.15 13.30 -5.22
C PHE A 534 1.12 13.60 -6.31
N VAL A 535 0.04 14.29 -5.95
CA VAL A 535 -0.97 14.74 -6.91
C VAL A 535 -0.50 16.06 -7.49
N THR A 536 -0.33 16.16 -8.80
CA THR A 536 0.15 17.39 -9.45
C THR A 536 -0.94 18.47 -9.49
N GLU A 537 -0.56 19.74 -9.63
CA GLU A 537 -1.55 20.82 -9.83
C GLU A 537 -2.46 20.56 -11.02
N GLU A 538 -1.93 20.03 -12.14
CA GLU A 538 -2.74 19.65 -13.31
C GLU A 538 -3.81 18.61 -12.96
N GLN A 539 -3.46 17.58 -12.19
CA GLN A 539 -4.40 16.57 -11.71
C GLN A 539 -5.44 17.16 -10.74
N LEU A 540 -5.07 18.15 -9.93
CA LEU A 540 -6.01 18.85 -9.05
C LEU A 540 -7.00 19.70 -9.87
N GLU A 541 -6.52 20.38 -10.92
CA GLU A 541 -7.38 21.12 -11.85
C GLU A 541 -8.33 20.21 -12.63
N GLU A 542 -7.87 19.01 -13.03
CA GLU A 542 -8.73 17.98 -13.61
C GLU A 542 -9.81 17.52 -12.65
N GLN A 543 -9.46 17.26 -11.39
CA GLN A 543 -10.40 16.86 -10.36
C GLN A 543 -11.44 17.96 -10.06
N ALA A 544 -11.06 19.23 -10.16
CA ALA A 544 -11.97 20.35 -9.93
C ALA A 544 -13.07 20.49 -11.01
N LYS A 545 -12.85 19.91 -12.20
CA LYS A 545 -13.82 19.91 -13.31
C LYS A 545 -14.91 18.85 -13.16
N LEU A 546 -14.74 17.90 -12.23
CA LEU A 546 -15.67 16.81 -11.91
C LEU A 546 -16.46 17.11 -10.62
#